data_AF-A0A1V1P4F5-F1
#
_entry.id   AF-A0A1V1P4F5-F1
#
_cell.length_a   1.000
_cell.length_b   1.000
_cell.length_c   1.000
_cell.angle_alpha   90.00
_cell.angle_beta   90.00
_cell.angle_gamma   90.00
#
_symmetry.space_group_name_H-M   'P 1'
#
loop_
_entity.id
_entity.type
_entity.pdbx_description
1 polymer ?
#
loop_
_entity_poly.entity_id
_entity_poly.type
_entity_poly.pdbx_seq_one_letter_code
_entity_poly.pdbx_strand_id
1 'polypeptide(L)'
;MGIPVIGLMGQSHVSRVTYSILSALGFSDLVGHDDIEYIQKAIQLAANYTLMRFLNNHLRTMMQQSILTDVAAFTRRFEHLLIQSVETNRL
;
A
#
# COMPACT_ATOMS: atom_id res chain seq x y z
N MET A 1 -7.35 14.01 -1.10
CA MET A 1 -7.05 12.80 -0.31
C MET A 1 -5.58 12.81 0.07
N GLY A 2 -5.27 12.97 1.35
CA GLY A 2 -3.92 13.02 1.92
C GLY A 2 -3.94 12.65 3.40
N ILE A 3 -4.94 11.88 3.81
CA ILE A 3 -5.16 11.48 5.21
C ILE A 3 -4.56 10.08 5.37
N PRO A 4 -3.76 9.82 6.41
CA PRO A 4 -3.20 8.50 6.65
C PRO A 4 -4.29 7.47 6.96
N VAL A 5 -4.08 6.24 6.48
CA VAL A 5 -4.98 5.10 6.66
C VAL A 5 -4.25 4.02 7.44
N ILE A 6 -4.96 3.36 8.36
CA ILE A 6 -4.49 2.18 9.09
C ILE A 6 -5.25 0.97 8.54
N GLY A 7 -4.54 -0.12 8.29
CA GLY A 7 -5.11 -1.37 7.79
C GLY A 7 -5.19 -2.44 8.88
N LEU A 8 -6.18 -3.33 8.76
CA LEU A 8 -6.20 -4.61 9.47
C LEU A 8 -5.92 -5.72 8.46
N MET A 9 -4.93 -6.55 8.75
CA MET A 9 -4.55 -7.66 7.89
C MET A 9 -5.59 -8.76 7.99
N GLY A 10 -6.37 -8.98 6.93
CA GLY A 10 -7.31 -10.09 6.90
C GLY A 10 -6.82 -11.32 6.11
N GLN A 11 -7.60 -12.39 6.23
CA GLN A 11 -7.28 -13.69 5.63
C GLN A 11 -7.72 -13.83 4.17
N SER A 12 -8.59 -12.93 3.67
CA SER A 12 -9.06 -12.92 2.28
C SER A 12 -8.25 -11.97 1.40
N HIS A 13 -8.24 -12.20 0.08
CA HIS A 13 -7.60 -11.29 -0.88
C HIS A 13 -8.09 -9.84 -0.76
N VAL A 14 -9.41 -9.63 -0.60
CA VAL A 14 -10.01 -8.29 -0.49
C VAL A 14 -9.50 -7.57 0.76
N SER A 15 -9.30 -8.30 1.85
CA SER A 15 -8.73 -7.75 3.09
C SER A 15 -7.23 -7.46 3.05
N ARG A 16 -6.55 -7.69 1.91
CA ARG A 16 -5.11 -7.40 1.75
C ARG A 16 -4.81 -6.19 0.87
N VAL A 17 -5.83 -5.57 0.27
CA VAL A 17 -5.64 -4.41 -0.63
C VAL A 17 -4.96 -3.25 0.10
N THR A 18 -5.45 -2.91 1.31
CA THR A 18 -4.86 -1.85 2.14
C THR A 18 -3.39 -2.14 2.47
N TYR A 19 -3.06 -3.40 2.78
CA TYR A 19 -1.67 -3.81 3.00
C TYR A 19 -0.79 -3.63 1.76
N SER A 20 -1.28 -4.00 0.58
CA SER A 20 -0.54 -3.83 -0.68
C SER A 20 -0.25 -2.35 -0.97
N ILE A 21 -1.23 -1.47 -0.76
CA ILE A 21 -1.08 -0.02 -0.98
C ILE A 21 -0.09 0.58 0.02
N LEU A 22 -0.27 0.30 1.32
CA LEU A 22 0.60 0.82 2.36
C LEU A 22 2.03 0.31 2.20
N SER A 23 2.22 -0.97 1.87
CA SER A 23 3.55 -1.54 1.58
C SER A 23 4.23 -0.87 0.39
N ALA A 24 3.49 -0.60 -0.69
CA ALA A 24 4.03 0.10 -1.86
C ALA A 24 4.44 1.55 -1.58
N LEU A 25 3.89 2.16 -0.52
CA LEU A 25 4.25 3.50 -0.03
C LEU A 25 5.29 3.48 1.11
N GLY A 26 5.74 2.30 1.55
CA GLY A 26 6.67 2.14 2.67
C GLY A 26 6.04 2.27 4.07
N PHE A 27 4.72 2.11 4.19
CA PHE A 27 3.94 2.26 5.41
C PHE A 27 3.30 0.95 5.89
N SER A 28 3.93 -0.20 5.62
CA SER A 28 3.44 -1.51 6.08
C SER A 28 3.24 -1.58 7.60
N ASP A 29 3.98 -0.79 8.36
CA ASP A 29 3.86 -0.71 9.83
C ASP A 29 2.53 -0.11 10.30
N LEU A 30 1.76 0.53 9.41
CA LEU A 30 0.40 0.99 9.69
C LEU A 30 -0.65 -0.13 9.52
N VAL A 31 -0.23 -1.39 9.38
CA VAL A 31 -1.12 -2.55 9.31
C VAL A 31 -1.00 -3.38 10.58
N GLY A 32 -2.11 -3.58 11.29
CA GLY A 32 -2.21 -4.52 12.41
C GLY A 32 -2.59 -5.92 11.93
N HIS A 33 -2.18 -6.97 12.65
CA HIS A 33 -2.49 -8.36 12.30
C HIS A 33 -3.67 -8.95 13.06
N ASP A 34 -4.14 -8.24 14.08
CA ASP A 34 -5.36 -8.50 14.83
C ASP A 34 -5.98 -7.18 15.31
N ASP A 35 -7.14 -7.28 15.96
CA ASP A 35 -7.89 -6.12 16.44
C ASP A 35 -7.10 -5.32 17.49
N ILE A 36 -6.30 -5.99 18.32
CA ILE A 36 -5.51 -5.35 19.38
C ILE A 36 -4.39 -4.52 18.75
N GLU A 37 -3.62 -5.10 17.82
CA GLU A 37 -2.58 -4.40 17.08
C GLU A 37 -3.14 -3.23 16.27
N TYR A 38 -4.30 -3.41 15.63
CA TYR A 38 -4.96 -2.35 14.87
C TYR A 38 -5.29 -1.14 15.76
N ILE A 39 -5.88 -1.39 16.94
CA ILE A 39 -6.20 -0.34 17.92
C ILE A 39 -4.92 0.32 18.44
N GLN A 40 -3.91 -0.46 18.79
CA GLN A 40 -2.63 0.07 19.28
C GLN A 40 -1.97 0.98 18.26
N LYS A 41 -1.92 0.58 16.98
CA LYS A 41 -1.38 1.40 15.89
C LYS A 41 -2.19 2.68 15.70
N ALA A 42 -3.51 2.62 15.83
CA ALA A 42 -4.37 3.81 15.78
C ALA A 42 -4.07 4.80 16.90
N ILE A 43 -3.94 4.30 18.13
CA ILE A 43 -3.57 5.13 19.29
C ILE A 43 -2.17 5.73 19.10
N GLN A 44 -1.18 4.94 18.69
CA GLN A 44 0.19 5.39 18.47
C GLN A 44 0.27 6.48 17.39
N LEU A 45 -0.43 6.30 16.28
CA LEU A 45 -0.47 7.30 15.21
C LEU A 45 -1.16 8.58 15.70
N ALA A 46 -2.30 8.46 16.38
CA ALA A 46 -3.05 9.61 16.90
C ALA A 46 -2.25 10.40 17.96
N ALA A 47 -1.45 9.72 18.78
CA ALA A 47 -0.60 10.35 19.78
C ALA A 47 0.64 11.04 19.16
N ASN A 48 1.06 10.66 17.95
CA ASN A 48 2.22 11.22 17.29
C ASN A 48 1.85 12.35 16.31
N TYR A 49 1.63 13.54 16.86
CA TYR A 49 1.25 14.72 16.09
C TYR A 49 2.25 15.08 14.98
N THR A 50 3.55 14.92 15.25
CA THR A 50 4.61 15.21 14.27
C THR A 50 4.48 14.30 13.05
N LEU A 51 4.32 13.00 13.28
CA LEU A 51 4.11 12.03 12.21
C LEU A 51 2.80 12.28 11.47
N MET A 52 1.69 12.53 12.18
CA MET A 52 0.41 12.86 11.53
C MET A 52 0.52 14.08 10.63
N ARG A 53 1.16 15.17 11.09
CA ARG A 53 1.33 16.38 10.28
C ARG A 53 2.22 16.11 9.07
N PHE A 54 3.29 15.35 9.24
CA PHE A 54 4.15 14.93 8.13
C PHE A 54 3.34 14.15 7.09
N LEU A 55 2.64 13.09 7.49
CA LEU A 55 1.84 12.28 6.59
C LEU A 55 0.77 13.11 5.88
N ASN A 56 0.03 13.96 6.61
CA ASN A 56 -0.99 14.81 6.02
C ASN A 56 -0.44 15.75 4.92
N ASN A 57 0.77 16.28 5.10
CA ASN A 57 1.39 17.20 4.16
C ASN A 57 2.02 16.50 2.96
N HIS A 58 2.52 15.27 3.12
CA HIS A 58 3.35 14.61 2.10
C HIS A 58 2.67 13.44 1.38
N LEU A 59 1.64 12.81 1.98
CA LEU A 59 1.03 11.59 1.46
C LEU A 59 0.54 11.72 0.02
N ARG A 60 -0.04 12.87 -0.36
CA ARG A 60 -0.49 13.08 -1.73
C ARG A 60 0.68 13.04 -2.72
N THR A 61 1.76 13.76 -2.41
CA THR A 61 2.97 13.80 -3.25
C THR A 61 3.62 12.43 -3.32
N MET A 62 3.73 11.74 -2.18
CA MET A 62 4.25 10.37 -2.12
C MET A 62 3.43 9.41 -3.00
N MET A 63 2.10 9.51 -2.96
CA MET A 63 1.22 8.69 -3.81
C MET A 63 1.47 8.97 -5.29
N GLN A 64 1.53 10.24 -5.70
CA GLN A 64 1.76 10.65 -7.09
C GLN A 64 3.14 10.20 -7.63
N GLN A 65 4.12 10.08 -6.76
CA GLN A 65 5.47 9.62 -7.09
C GLN A 65 5.63 8.10 -6.96
N SER A 66 4.63 7.39 -6.46
CA SER A 66 4.70 5.95 -6.22
C SER A 66 4.44 5.14 -7.48
N ILE A 67 4.89 3.88 -7.44
CA ILE A 67 4.61 2.90 -8.51
C ILE A 67 3.10 2.65 -8.68
N LEU A 68 2.28 2.95 -7.67
CA LEU A 68 0.82 2.76 -7.72
C LEU A 68 0.15 3.66 -8.76
N THR A 69 0.76 4.81 -9.10
CA THR A 69 0.25 5.74 -10.12
C THR A 69 1.09 5.78 -11.39
N ASP A 70 2.18 5.01 -11.46
CA ASP A 70 2.99 4.89 -12.69
C ASP A 70 2.33 3.89 -13.66
N VAL A 71 1.37 4.41 -14.43
CA VAL A 71 0.63 3.64 -15.44
C VAL A 71 1.58 3.05 -16.48
N ALA A 72 2.60 3.79 -16.90
CA ALA A 72 3.50 3.35 -17.96
C ALA A 72 4.40 2.19 -17.49
N ALA A 73 4.93 2.25 -16.27
CA ALA A 73 5.69 1.14 -15.69
C ALA A 73 4.82 -0.08 -15.45
N PHE A 74 3.59 0.12 -14.96
CA PHE A 74 2.62 -0.97 -14.82
C PHE A 74 2.34 -1.66 -16.16
N THR A 75 2.00 -0.89 -17.20
CA THR A 75 1.69 -1.43 -18.53
C THR A 75 2.85 -2.23 -19.11
N ARG A 76 4.08 -1.68 -19.09
CA ARG A 76 5.27 -2.40 -19.59
C ARG A 76 5.49 -3.71 -18.85
N ARG A 77 5.36 -3.71 -17.52
CA ARG A 77 5.51 -4.92 -16.70
C ARG A 77 4.44 -5.94 -17.03
N PHE A 78 3.19 -5.49 -17.21
CA PHE A 78 2.07 -6.34 -17.54
C PHE A 78 2.22 -6.98 -18.93
N GLU A 79 2.58 -6.20 -19.96
CA GLU A 79 2.85 -6.69 -21.32
C GLU A 79 3.97 -7.73 -21.33
N HIS A 80 5.07 -7.45 -20.62
CA HIS A 80 6.18 -8.40 -20.50
C HIS A 80 5.74 -9.75 -19.92
N LEU A 81 4.94 -9.73 -18.85
CA LEU A 81 4.41 -10.95 -18.23
C LEU A 81 3.45 -11.71 -19.15
N LEU A 82 2.62 -11.00 -19.92
CA LEU A 82 1.74 -11.63 -20.90
C LEU A 82 2.55 -12.35 -21.99
N ILE A 83 3.58 -11.71 -22.55
CA ILE A 83 4.44 -12.31 -23.57
C ILE A 83 5.12 -13.57 -23.02
N GLN A 84 5.72 -13.47 -21.83
CA GLN A 84 6.38 -14.60 -21.17
C GLN A 84 5.41 -15.77 -20.92
N SER A 85 4.15 -15.49 -20.55
CA SER A 85 3.15 -16.53 -20.29
C SER A 85 2.77 -17.33 -21.55
N VAL A 86 2.78 -16.67 -22.72
CA VAL A 86 2.50 -17.30 -24.02
C VAL A 86 3.69 -18.15 -24.48
N GLU A 87 4.91 -17.65 -24.30
CA GLU A 87 6.13 -18.39 -24.63
C GLU A 87 6.27 -19.65 -23.76
N THR A 88 5.93 -19.54 -22.47
CA THR A 88 6.03 -20.67 -21.52
C THR A 88 4.99 -21.77 -21.80
N ASN A 89 3.80 -21.43 -22.29
CA ASN A 89 2.73 -22.38 -22.62
C ASN A 89 2.81 -22.95 -24.06
N ARG A 90 3.84 -22.59 -24.83
CA ARG A 90 4.06 -23.09 -26.20
C ARG A 90 4.94 -24.36 -26.26
N LEU A 91 5.39 -24.86 -25.10
CA LEU A 91 6.12 -26.14 -24.93
C LEU A 91 5.16 -27.22 -24.44
#